data_AF-A0A2V6YBH5-F1
#
_entry.id   AF-A0A2V6YBH5-F1
#
_cell.length_a   1.000
_cell.length_b   1.000
_cell.length_c   1.000
_cell.angle_alpha   90.00
_cell.angle_beta   90.00
_cell.angle_gamma   90.00
#
_symmetry.space_group_name_H-M   'P 1'
#
loop_
_entity.id
_entity.type
_entity.pdbx_description
1 polymer ?
#
loop_
_entity_poly.entity_id
_entity_poly.type
_entity_poly.pdbx_seq_one_letter_code
_entity_poly.pdbx_strand_id
1 'polypeptide(L)' 'MAPHSIGSGTISFGLVSIPIRLYTAASSANVAFNMLHAKCGSRIKQQTFCPV' A
#
# COMPACT_ATOMS: atom_id res chain seq x y z
N MET A 1 12.97 -0.55 -6.70
CA MET A 1 11.51 -0.56 -6.94
C MET A 1 11.21 0.53 -7.95
N ALA A 2 10.59 0.21 -9.10
CA ALA A 2 10.16 1.25 -10.02
C ALA A 2 9.02 2.07 -9.35
N PRO A 3 8.95 3.40 -9.53
CA PRO A 3 7.88 4.20 -8.95
C PRO A 3 6.55 3.83 -9.61
N HIS A 4 5.60 3.32 -8.80
CA HIS A 4 4.23 3.07 -9.23
C HIS A 4 3.37 4.30 -8.91
N SER A 5 2.44 4.64 -9.80
CA SER A 5 1.52 5.75 -9.55
C SER A 5 0.60 5.41 -8.38
N ILE A 6 0.52 6.30 -7.39
CA ILE A 6 -0.42 6.17 -6.26
C ILE A 6 -1.87 6.42 -6.69
N GLY A 7 -2.06 7.19 -7.76
CA GLY A 7 -3.37 7.48 -8.31
C GLY A 7 -3.29 8.37 -9.54
N SER A 8 -4.38 8.37 -10.30
CA SER A 8 -4.63 9.30 -11.39
C SER A 8 -5.66 10.33 -10.96
N GLY A 9 -5.50 11.57 -11.39
CA GLY A 9 -6.46 12.64 -11.14
C GLY A 9 -6.48 13.64 -12.28
N THR A 10 -7.34 14.65 -12.18
CA THR A 10 -7.40 15.78 -13.11
C THR A 10 -7.28 17.08 -12.32
N ILE A 11 -6.42 17.98 -12.78
CA ILE A 11 -6.32 19.33 -12.21
C ILE A 11 -7.00 20.28 -13.20
N SER A 12 -7.98 21.03 -12.71
CA SER A 12 -8.72 22.00 -13.52
C SER A 12 -8.30 23.42 -13.19
N PHE A 13 -7.92 24.18 -14.23
CA PHE A 13 -7.64 25.61 -14.16
C PHE A 13 -8.66 26.36 -15.01
N GLY A 14 -9.66 26.95 -14.34
CA GLY A 14 -10.77 27.61 -15.02
C GLY A 14 -11.54 26.64 -15.92
N LEU A 15 -11.36 26.80 -17.24
CA LEU A 15 -12.00 25.96 -18.27
C LEU A 15 -11.15 24.78 -18.77
N VAL A 16 -9.88 24.66 -18.36
CA VAL A 16 -8.95 23.64 -18.86
C VAL A 16 -8.77 22.55 -17.81
N SER A 17 -8.93 21.29 -18.19
CA SER A 17 -8.71 20.13 -17.32
C SER A 17 -7.56 19.27 -17.84
N ILE A 18 -6.55 19.04 -16.99
CA ILE A 18 -5.32 18.33 -17.37
C ILE A 18 -5.21 17.03 -16.56
N PRO A 19 -5.05 15.87 -17.21
CA PRO A 19 -4.86 14.60 -16.50
C PRO A 19 -3.45 14.52 -15.91
N ILE A 20 -3.37 14.10 -14.65
CA ILE A 20 -2.10 13.91 -13.93
C ILE A 20 -2.01 12.52 -13.33
N ARG A 21 -0.77 12.06 -13.11
CA ARG A 21 -0.44 10.84 -12.38
C ARG A 21 0.43 11.21 -11.20
N LEU A 22 0.02 10.80 -10.01
CA LEU A 22 0.72 11.08 -8.78
C LEU A 22 1.73 9.97 -8.50
N TYR A 23 2.97 10.35 -8.17
CA TYR A 23 4.06 9.43 -7.83
C TYR A 23 4.67 9.83 -6.48
N THR A 24 5.12 8.85 -5.71
CA THR A 24 5.80 9.11 -4.42
C THR A 24 7.25 9.55 -4.68
N ALA A 25 7.61 10.74 -4.20
CA ALA A 25 8.96 11.29 -4.36
C ALA A 25 9.97 10.66 -3.38
N ALA A 26 9.52 10.32 -2.18
CA ALA A 26 10.28 9.60 -1.17
C ALA A 26 9.34 8.60 -0.47
N SER A 27 9.84 7.40 -0.20
CA SER A 27 9.12 6.37 0.57
C SER A 27 9.96 6.02 1.79
N SER A 28 9.35 5.98 2.97
CA SER A 28 10.02 5.55 4.18
C SER A 28 10.20 4.02 4.15
N ALA A 29 11.45 3.57 4.15
CA ALA A 29 11.75 2.15 4.29
C ALA A 29 11.55 1.74 5.76
N ASN A 30 10.45 1.05 6.04
CA ASN A 30 10.19 0.46 7.36
C ASN A 30 10.41 -1.04 7.29
N VAL A 31 11.11 -1.59 8.29
CA VAL A 31 11.29 -3.04 8.44
C VAL A 31 10.09 -3.57 9.24
N ALA A 32 9.18 -4.26 8.55
CA ALA A 32 8.09 -4.98 9.19
C ALA A 32 8.48 -6.44 9.42
N PHE A 33 8.33 -6.94 10.64
CA PHE A 33 8.55 -8.35 10.96
C PHE A 33 7.28 -9.16 10.73
N ASN A 34 7.43 -10.35 10.14
CA ASN A 34 6.35 -11.31 10.11
C ASN A 34 6.31 -12.05 11.44
N MET A 35 5.12 -12.20 12.03
CA MET A 35 4.96 -13.03 13.22
C MET A 35 5.06 -14.50 12.83
N LEU A 36 6.19 -15.14 13.16
CA LEU A 36 6.48 -16.53 12.84
C LEU A 36 6.23 -17.42 14.07
N HIS A 37 5.67 -18.61 13.85
CA HIS A 37 5.53 -19.61 14.89
C HIS A 37 6.91 -20.18 15.27
N ALA A 38 7.29 -20.07 16.54
CA ALA A 38 8.65 -20.41 17.02
C ALA A 38 9.11 -21.83 16.66
N LYS A 39 8.19 -22.80 16.57
CA LYS A 39 8.54 -24.21 16.31
C LYS A 39 8.66 -24.57 14.83
N CYS A 40 7.81 -24.01 13.96
CA CYS A 40 7.78 -24.40 12.54
C CYS A 40 8.09 -23.27 11.57
N GLY A 41 8.38 -22.05 12.06
CA GLY A 41 8.80 -20.92 11.23
C GLY A 41 7.73 -20.40 10.26
N SER A 42 6.51 -20.92 10.34
CA SER A 42 5.41 -20.52 9.48
C SER A 42 4.78 -19.22 9.97
N ARG A 43 4.22 -18.43 9.04
CA ARG A 43 3.53 -17.19 9.36
C ARG A 43 2.23 -17.49 10.09
N ILE A 44 2.05 -16.88 11.26
CA ILE A 44 0.82 -17.00 12.04
C ILE A 44 -0.32 -16.31 11.27
N LYS A 45 -1.41 -17.05 11.02
CA LYS A 45 -2.64 -16.52 10.41
C LYS A 45 -3.62 -16.18 11.54
N GLN A 46 -3.93 -14.91 11.73
CA GLN A 46 -4.98 -14.48 12.65
C GLN A 46 -6.33 -14.71 11.97
N GLN A 47 -6.99 -15.82 12.28
CA GLN A 47 -8.35 -16.09 11.83
C GLN A 47 -9.32 -15.72 12.94
N THR A 48 -10.13 -14.69 12.73
CA THR A 48 -11.27 -14.37 13.60
C THR A 48 -12.52 -15.04 13.02
N PHE A 49 -13.15 -15.92 13.78
CA PHE A 49 -14.37 -16.63 13.40
C PHE A 49 -15.49 -16.31 14.40
N CYS A 50 -16.68 -15.96 13.89
CA CYS A 50 -17.90 -15.83 14.69
C CYS A 50 -18.73 -17.11 14.54
N PRO A 51 -19.19 -17.74 15.64
CA PRO A 51 -19.91 -19.02 15.60
C PRO A 51 -21.44 -18.91 15.47
N VAL A 52 -21.98 -17.79 14.98
CA VAL A 52 -23.43 -17.65 14.74
C VAL A 52 -23.85 -18.17 13.38
#